data_AF-A0AAV5U6U2-F1
#
_entry.id   AF-A0AAV5U6U2-F1
#
_cell.length_a   1.000
_cell.length_b   1.000
_cell.length_c   1.000
_cell.angle_alpha   90.00
_cell.angle_beta   90.00
_cell.angle_gamma   90.00
#
_symmetry.space_group_name_H-M   'P 1'
#
loop_
_entity.id
_entity.type
_entity.pdbx_description
1 polymer ?
#
loop_
_entity_poly.entity_id
_entity_poly.type
_entity_poly.pdbx_seq_one_letter_code
_entity_poly.pdbx_strand_id
1 'polypeptide(L)'
;QAGMHSLLACGGPIYIALFLYRHQALLLPGSRFKFSQRAQFAFVIILLIPCSTFGIALYQKHSFKNINFNMFQHMSDDWDPTILERVDCFAFNKMIPYWAYCAIIPSFVVIFLTAVSRHTFSMLRHIKHISVRTREKHRILTRSLVVQALLPCVVVILPYVALMVSTMILFYISPNIYDDIPINLADITILCISFHATLHCSALIFTTPVFRKTLAEVGF
;
A
#
# COMPACT_ATOMS: atom_id res chain seq x y z
N GLN A 1 1.87 -12.32 -14.14
CA GLN A 1 2.05 -10.94 -13.64
C GLN A 1 0.81 -10.39 -12.92
N ALA A 2 -0.40 -10.47 -13.49
CA ALA A 2 -1.67 -10.03 -12.85
C ALA A 2 -1.88 -10.53 -11.41
N GLY A 3 -1.67 -11.82 -11.19
CA GLY A 3 -1.82 -12.45 -9.86
C GLY A 3 -0.87 -11.86 -8.83
N MET A 4 0.37 -11.52 -9.23
CA MET A 4 1.36 -10.89 -8.34
C MET A 4 0.91 -9.50 -7.88
N HIS A 5 0.37 -8.67 -8.78
CA HIS A 5 -0.16 -7.35 -8.40
C HIS A 5 -1.38 -7.45 -7.48
N SER A 6 -2.25 -8.45 -7.72
CA SER A 6 -3.41 -8.72 -6.84
C SER A 6 -2.96 -9.16 -5.45
N LEU A 7 -1.96 -10.05 -5.37
CA LEU A 7 -1.37 -10.50 -4.10
C LEU A 7 -0.72 -9.37 -3.33
N LEU A 8 0.01 -8.48 -4.01
CA LEU A 8 0.59 -7.28 -3.40
C LEU A 8 -0.51 -6.34 -2.86
N ALA A 9 -1.60 -6.14 -3.60
CA ALA A 9 -2.74 -5.33 -3.16
C ALA A 9 -3.45 -5.93 -1.94
N CYS A 10 -3.52 -7.26 -1.83
CA CYS A 10 -4.05 -7.96 -0.65
C CYS A 10 -3.19 -7.79 0.61
N GLY A 11 -1.95 -7.30 0.49
CA GLY A 11 -1.12 -6.94 1.65
C GLY A 11 -1.72 -5.82 2.50
N GLY A 12 -2.46 -4.89 1.89
CA GLY A 12 -3.10 -3.76 2.59
C GLY A 12 -4.11 -4.19 3.65
N PRO A 13 -5.14 -5.00 3.31
CA PRO A 13 -6.10 -5.54 4.28
C PRO A 13 -5.46 -6.32 5.43
N ILE A 14 -4.44 -7.14 5.14
CA ILE A 14 -3.68 -7.88 6.16
C ILE A 14 -2.97 -6.91 7.11
N TYR A 15 -2.32 -5.88 6.56
CA TYR A 15 -1.68 -4.83 7.35
C TYR A 15 -2.67 -4.10 8.25
N ILE A 16 -3.84 -3.71 7.72
CA ILE A 16 -4.92 -3.07 8.48
C ILE A 16 -5.37 -3.95 9.65
N ALA A 17 -5.59 -5.25 9.41
CA ALA A 17 -6.00 -6.19 10.45
C ALA A 17 -4.95 -6.30 11.56
N LEU A 18 -3.67 -6.43 11.20
CA LEU A 18 -2.55 -6.47 12.16
C LEU A 18 -2.41 -5.16 12.93
N PHE A 19 -2.57 -4.03 12.26
CA PHE A 19 -2.50 -2.70 12.86
C PHE A 19 -3.61 -2.50 13.90
N LEU A 20 -4.85 -2.88 13.54
CA LEU A 20 -5.99 -2.86 14.45
C LEU A 20 -5.74 -3.74 15.68
N TYR A 21 -5.29 -4.98 15.47
CA TYR A 21 -5.00 -5.91 16.56
C TYR A 21 -3.99 -5.32 17.56
N ARG A 22 -2.90 -4.71 17.07
CA ARG A 22 -1.88 -4.08 17.91
C ARG A 22 -2.42 -2.85 18.65
N HIS A 23 -3.23 -2.03 18.01
CA HIS A 23 -3.86 -0.89 18.68
C HIS A 23 -4.83 -1.36 19.76
N GLN A 24 -5.61 -2.42 19.51
CA GLN A 24 -6.51 -3.02 20.50
C GLN A 24 -5.78 -3.63 21.70
N ALA A 25 -4.59 -4.19 21.51
CA ALA A 25 -3.78 -4.75 22.60
C ALA A 25 -3.31 -3.69 23.60
N LEU A 26 -3.30 -2.41 23.21
CA LEU A 26 -2.87 -1.28 24.04
C LEU A 26 -4.01 -0.58 24.78
N LEU A 27 -5.24 -0.90 24.40
CA LEU A 27 -6.44 -0.38 25.01
C LEU A 27 -6.77 -1.16 26.31
N LEU A 28 -7.39 -0.47 27.28
CA LEU A 28 -7.79 -1.07 28.56
C LEU A 28 -8.79 -2.23 28.34
N PRO A 29 -8.81 -3.23 29.23
CA PRO A 29 -9.85 -4.27 29.22
C PRO A 29 -11.24 -3.64 29.15
N GLY A 30 -12.06 -4.07 28.18
CA GLY A 30 -13.41 -3.51 27.94
C GLY A 30 -13.49 -2.38 26.91
N SER A 31 -12.37 -1.75 26.53
CA SER A 31 -12.33 -0.66 25.53
C SER A 31 -11.94 -1.11 24.11
N ARG A 32 -11.92 -2.42 23.85
CA ARG A 32 -11.69 -2.97 22.51
C ARG A 32 -12.83 -2.56 21.58
N PHE A 33 -12.53 -2.32 20.30
CA PHE A 33 -13.58 -2.19 19.28
C PHE A 33 -14.41 -3.48 19.28
N LYS A 34 -15.64 -3.40 19.79
CA LYS A 34 -16.59 -4.52 19.81
C LYS A 34 -17.24 -4.65 18.44
N PHE A 35 -16.45 -4.95 17.42
CA PHE A 35 -17.01 -5.40 16.16
C PHE A 35 -17.53 -6.82 16.37
N SER A 36 -18.79 -7.06 16.01
CA SER A 36 -19.31 -8.43 15.94
C SER A 36 -18.45 -9.23 14.96
N GLN A 37 -18.31 -10.54 15.18
CA GLN A 37 -17.53 -11.40 14.28
C GLN A 37 -18.03 -11.30 12.82
N ARG A 38 -19.35 -11.12 12.64
CA ARG A 38 -19.98 -10.85 11.34
C ARG A 38 -19.50 -9.54 10.72
N ALA A 39 -19.43 -8.46 11.50
CA ALA A 39 -18.92 -7.17 11.02
C ALA A 39 -17.42 -7.23 10.68
N GLN A 40 -16.61 -7.97 11.45
CA GLN A 40 -15.19 -8.17 11.13
C GLN A 40 -15.02 -8.92 9.81
N PHE A 41 -15.77 -10.01 9.62
CA PHE A 41 -15.75 -10.77 8.37
C PHE A 41 -16.20 -9.92 7.19
N ALA A 42 -17.33 -9.21 7.33
CA ALA A 42 -17.84 -8.31 6.30
C ALA A 42 -16.81 -7.22 5.95
N PHE A 43 -16.17 -6.61 6.94
CA PHE A 43 -15.14 -5.60 6.74
C PHE A 43 -13.94 -6.15 5.93
N VAL A 44 -13.46 -7.35 6.27
CA VAL A 44 -12.36 -7.99 5.53
C VAL A 44 -12.76 -8.30 4.09
N ILE A 45 -13.96 -8.83 3.86
CA ILE A 45 -14.47 -9.11 2.50
C ILE A 45 -14.60 -7.82 1.68
N ILE A 46 -15.16 -6.77 2.26
CA ILE A 46 -15.31 -5.45 1.61
C ILE A 46 -13.95 -4.87 1.21
N LEU A 47 -12.89 -5.12 1.99
CA LEU A 47 -11.54 -4.67 1.65
C LEU A 47 -10.83 -5.59 0.64
N LEU A 48 -11.09 -6.91 0.66
CA LEU A 48 -10.42 -7.87 -0.22
C LEU A 48 -10.98 -7.88 -1.65
N ILE A 49 -12.29 -7.66 -1.83
CA ILE A 49 -12.92 -7.60 -3.16
C ILE A 49 -12.23 -6.55 -4.07
N PRO A 50 -12.07 -5.29 -3.65
CA PRO A 50 -11.33 -4.31 -4.44
C PRO A 50 -9.87 -4.74 -4.66
N CYS A 51 -9.15 -5.16 -3.62
CA CYS A 51 -7.74 -5.54 -3.77
C CYS A 51 -7.51 -6.71 -4.75
N SER A 52 -8.39 -7.71 -4.74
CA SER A 52 -8.30 -8.88 -5.61
C SER A 52 -8.69 -8.59 -7.06
N THR A 53 -9.61 -7.66 -7.29
CA THR A 53 -10.03 -7.25 -8.64
C THR A 53 -9.05 -6.27 -9.29
N PHE A 54 -8.20 -5.60 -8.50
CA PHE A 54 -7.24 -4.61 -9.00
C PHE A 54 -6.27 -5.19 -10.04
N GLY A 55 -5.66 -6.34 -9.76
CA GLY A 55 -4.71 -6.94 -10.71
C GLY A 55 -5.39 -7.51 -11.96
N ILE A 56 -6.66 -7.93 -11.87
CA ILE A 56 -7.46 -8.35 -13.03
C ILE A 56 -7.77 -7.13 -13.91
N ALA A 57 -8.24 -6.02 -13.31
CA ALA A 57 -8.53 -4.79 -14.03
C ALA A 57 -7.27 -4.20 -14.70
N LEU A 58 -6.14 -4.23 -14.01
CA LEU A 58 -4.83 -3.87 -14.55
C LEU A 58 -4.46 -4.77 -15.73
N TYR A 59 -4.57 -6.08 -15.56
CA TYR A 59 -4.14 -7.03 -16.59
C TYR A 59 -5.02 -7.01 -17.83
N GLN A 60 -6.34 -6.87 -17.68
CA GLN A 60 -7.26 -6.76 -18.82
C GLN A 60 -6.99 -5.49 -19.63
N LYS A 61 -6.57 -4.40 -19.00
CA LYS A 61 -6.21 -3.16 -19.71
C LYS A 61 -4.78 -3.12 -20.24
N HIS A 62 -3.80 -3.71 -19.55
CA HIS A 62 -2.39 -3.67 -19.97
C HIS A 62 -1.96 -4.84 -20.87
N SER A 63 -2.64 -6.00 -20.85
CA SER A 63 -2.19 -7.19 -21.61
C SER A 63 -2.25 -7.05 -23.13
N PHE A 64 -2.86 -5.99 -23.66
CA PHE A 64 -2.89 -5.80 -25.11
C PHE A 64 -1.64 -5.14 -25.69
N LYS A 65 -0.62 -4.79 -24.87
CA LYS A 65 0.41 -3.84 -25.32
C LYS A 65 1.86 -4.33 -25.41
N ASN A 66 2.22 -5.44 -24.78
CA ASN A 66 3.58 -6.02 -24.93
C ASN A 66 3.77 -6.84 -26.22
N ILE A 67 2.94 -6.61 -27.25
CA ILE A 67 3.14 -7.19 -28.58
C ILE A 67 4.06 -6.30 -29.46
N ASN A 68 4.36 -5.06 -29.06
CA ASN A 68 5.08 -4.13 -29.92
C ASN A 68 6.54 -3.92 -29.50
N PHE A 69 7.42 -4.79 -29.98
CA PHE A 69 8.69 -4.35 -30.57
C PHE A 69 9.12 -5.20 -31.78
N ASN A 70 8.55 -6.40 -31.96
CA ASN A 70 8.71 -7.21 -33.18
C ASN A 70 7.46 -7.34 -34.06
N MET A 71 6.28 -6.83 -33.64
CA MET A 71 5.11 -6.89 -34.52
C MET A 71 5.30 -6.06 -35.79
N PHE A 72 6.01 -4.93 -35.73
CA PHE A 72 6.34 -4.12 -36.92
C PHE A 72 7.17 -4.87 -37.95
N GLN A 73 8.01 -5.81 -37.52
CA GLN A 73 8.77 -6.67 -38.43
C GLN A 73 7.95 -7.84 -38.97
N HIS A 74 6.72 -8.03 -38.48
CA HIS A 74 5.84 -9.15 -38.82
C HIS A 74 4.47 -8.69 -39.33
N MET A 75 4.24 -7.37 -39.45
CA MET A 75 3.08 -6.80 -40.13
C MET A 75 3.35 -6.86 -41.64
N SER A 76 2.38 -7.31 -42.45
CA SER A 76 2.55 -7.28 -43.91
C SER A 76 2.50 -5.84 -44.39
N ASP A 77 3.19 -5.57 -45.50
CA ASP A 77 3.22 -4.25 -46.15
C ASP A 77 1.83 -3.76 -46.60
N ASP A 78 0.82 -4.64 -46.58
CA ASP A 78 -0.56 -4.36 -46.98
C ASP A 78 -1.39 -3.64 -45.89
N TRP A 79 -0.83 -3.45 -44.69
CA TRP A 79 -1.54 -2.78 -43.61
C TRP A 79 -1.68 -1.28 -43.88
N ASP A 80 -2.93 -0.81 -43.91
CA ASP A 80 -3.25 0.60 -44.09
C ASP A 80 -2.62 1.46 -42.97
N PRO A 81 -1.77 2.45 -43.30
CA PRO A 81 -1.09 3.30 -42.33
C PRO A 81 -2.07 4.08 -41.44
N THR A 82 -3.31 4.31 -41.89
CA THR A 82 -4.34 4.96 -41.07
C THR A 82 -4.86 4.08 -39.94
N ILE A 83 -4.62 2.75 -39.97
CA ILE A 83 -4.93 1.85 -38.86
C ILE A 83 -3.90 2.05 -37.74
N LEU A 84 -2.63 2.23 -38.09
CA LEU A 84 -1.54 2.49 -37.15
C LEU A 84 -1.71 3.83 -36.42
N GLU A 85 -2.14 4.87 -37.14
CA GLU A 85 -2.48 6.17 -36.55
C GLU A 85 -3.68 6.12 -35.60
N ARG A 86 -4.56 5.12 -35.74
CA ARG A 86 -5.71 4.89 -34.86
C ARG A 86 -5.39 4.01 -33.66
N VAL A 87 -4.23 3.36 -33.62
CA VAL A 87 -3.80 2.61 -32.43
C VAL A 87 -3.31 3.59 -31.38
N ASP A 88 -4.26 4.27 -30.74
CA ASP A 88 -4.04 5.07 -29.53
C ASP A 88 -3.57 4.16 -28.40
N CYS A 89 -2.27 3.94 -28.41
CA CYS A 89 -1.56 3.07 -27.52
C CYS A 89 -1.74 3.52 -26.05
N PHE A 90 -1.93 4.81 -25.80
CA PHE A 90 -2.20 5.36 -24.45
C PHE A 90 -3.31 6.41 -24.49
N ALA A 91 -4.56 5.99 -24.66
CA ALA A 91 -5.69 6.89 -24.43
C ALA A 91 -5.75 7.26 -22.94
N PHE A 92 -5.26 8.45 -22.58
CA PHE A 92 -5.21 8.97 -21.20
C PHE A 92 -6.58 8.88 -20.50
N ASN A 93 -7.66 9.14 -21.24
CA ASN A 93 -9.04 9.02 -20.78
C ASN A 93 -9.37 7.60 -20.28
N LYS A 94 -8.74 6.57 -20.85
CA LYS A 94 -8.90 5.17 -20.41
C LYS A 94 -8.09 4.87 -19.14
N MET A 95 -7.09 5.68 -18.77
CA MET A 95 -6.33 5.50 -17.52
C MET A 95 -6.98 6.18 -16.31
N ILE A 96 -7.95 7.08 -16.52
CA ILE A 96 -8.66 7.79 -15.44
C ILE A 96 -9.21 6.85 -14.35
N PRO A 97 -9.91 5.73 -14.67
CA PRO A 97 -10.42 4.83 -13.64
C PRO A 97 -9.31 4.17 -12.82
N TYR A 98 -8.17 3.89 -13.45
CA TYR A 98 -7.00 3.36 -12.76
C TYR A 98 -6.45 4.40 -11.78
N TRP A 99 -6.21 5.63 -12.24
CA TRP A 99 -5.75 6.72 -11.39
C TRP A 99 -6.70 7.02 -10.22
N ALA A 100 -8.01 7.03 -10.47
CA ALA A 100 -9.02 7.22 -9.43
C ALA A 100 -8.93 6.12 -8.37
N TYR A 101 -8.80 4.86 -8.80
CA TYR A 101 -8.67 3.72 -7.90
C TYR A 101 -7.38 3.78 -7.06
N CYS A 102 -6.28 4.08 -7.75
CA CYS A 102 -4.97 4.34 -7.19
C CYS A 102 -4.96 5.50 -6.19
N ALA A 103 -5.84 6.49 -6.32
CA ALA A 103 -5.97 7.57 -5.35
C ALA A 103 -6.88 7.19 -4.16
N ILE A 104 -7.99 6.49 -4.41
CA ILE A 104 -8.99 6.16 -3.39
C ILE A 104 -8.41 5.21 -2.32
N ILE A 105 -7.73 4.14 -2.72
CA ILE A 105 -7.25 3.12 -1.77
C ILE A 105 -6.22 3.69 -0.78
N PRO A 106 -5.13 4.33 -1.21
CA PRO A 106 -4.16 4.92 -0.28
C PRO A 106 -4.78 6.01 0.59
N SER A 107 -5.70 6.81 0.04
CA SER A 107 -6.43 7.82 0.81
C SER A 107 -7.25 7.19 1.94
N PHE A 108 -7.98 6.12 1.63
CA PHE A 108 -8.71 5.35 2.64
C PHE A 108 -7.78 4.80 3.72
N VAL A 109 -6.64 4.20 3.33
CA VAL A 109 -5.64 3.67 4.27
C VAL A 109 -5.12 4.78 5.19
N VAL A 110 -4.73 5.95 4.65
CA VAL A 110 -4.24 7.09 5.44
C VAL A 110 -5.29 7.59 6.43
N ILE A 111 -6.53 7.78 5.95
CA ILE A 111 -7.64 8.23 6.80
C ILE A 111 -7.88 7.22 7.93
N PHE A 112 -7.91 5.93 7.59
CA PHE A 112 -8.15 4.86 8.53
C PHE A 112 -7.04 4.77 9.61
N LEU A 113 -5.77 4.74 9.20
CA LEU A 113 -4.64 4.68 10.12
C LEU A 113 -4.64 5.91 11.04
N THR A 114 -4.88 7.09 10.48
CA THR A 114 -4.96 8.34 11.26
C THR A 114 -6.11 8.30 12.26
N ALA A 115 -7.30 7.84 11.85
CA ALA A 115 -8.46 7.73 12.72
C ALA A 115 -8.22 6.76 13.88
N VAL A 116 -7.67 5.58 13.60
CA VAL A 116 -7.35 4.57 14.63
C VAL A 116 -6.27 5.09 15.57
N SER A 117 -5.20 5.69 15.06
CA SER A 117 -4.16 6.30 15.89
C SER A 117 -4.73 7.39 16.79
N ARG A 118 -5.49 8.35 16.22
CA ARG A 118 -6.12 9.44 16.98
C ARG A 118 -7.06 8.90 18.07
N HIS A 119 -7.88 7.91 17.75
CA HIS A 119 -8.75 7.25 18.73
C HIS A 119 -7.94 6.65 19.87
N THR A 120 -6.89 5.89 19.57
CA THR A 120 -6.04 5.27 20.59
C THR A 120 -5.34 6.31 21.46
N PHE A 121 -4.80 7.38 20.87
CA PHE A 121 -4.20 8.48 21.63
C PHE A 121 -5.22 9.21 22.52
N SER A 122 -6.43 9.43 22.01
CA SER A 122 -7.52 10.02 22.79
C SER A 122 -7.85 9.16 24.00
N MET A 123 -8.02 7.85 23.81
CA MET A 123 -8.29 6.90 24.89
C MET A 123 -7.17 6.88 25.94
N LEU A 124 -5.90 6.88 25.50
CA LEU A 124 -4.74 6.91 26.40
C LEU A 124 -4.70 8.21 27.24
N ARG A 125 -5.14 9.34 26.69
CA ARG A 125 -5.17 10.63 27.40
C ARG A 125 -6.15 10.65 28.57
N HIS A 126 -7.22 9.85 28.53
CA HIS A 126 -8.24 9.81 29.59
C HIS A 126 -7.84 8.96 30.80
N ILE A 127 -6.75 8.20 30.73
CA ILE A 127 -6.34 7.31 31.83
C ILE A 127 -5.51 8.11 32.85
N LYS A 128 -6.17 8.67 33.87
CA LYS A 128 -5.53 9.54 34.89
C LYS A 128 -4.76 8.78 35.99
N HIS A 129 -5.10 7.52 36.27
CA HIS A 129 -4.54 6.75 37.40
C HIS A 129 -3.75 5.52 36.93
N ILE A 130 -2.58 5.73 36.32
CA ILE A 130 -1.66 4.65 35.94
C ILE A 130 -0.43 4.66 36.85
N SER A 131 0.01 3.49 37.33
CA SER A 131 1.26 3.34 38.07
C SER A 131 2.47 3.77 37.23
N VAL A 132 3.55 4.23 37.87
CA VAL A 132 4.76 4.72 37.18
C VAL A 132 5.32 3.67 36.21
N ARG A 133 5.38 2.40 36.64
CA ARG A 133 5.85 1.28 35.82
C ARG A 133 4.98 1.03 34.60
N THR A 134 3.65 1.12 34.74
CA THR A 134 2.73 0.93 33.62
C THR A 134 2.77 2.13 32.66
N ARG A 135 2.96 3.36 33.16
CA ARG A 135 3.16 4.56 32.34
C ARG A 135 4.39 4.45 31.44
N GLU A 136 5.51 3.96 31.97
CA GLU A 136 6.73 3.75 31.18
C GLU A 136 6.50 2.73 30.05
N LYS A 137 5.86 1.60 30.37
CA LYS A 137 5.47 0.60 29.36
C LYS A 137 4.58 1.21 28.27
N HIS A 138 3.57 1.99 28.66
CA HIS A 138 2.72 2.69 27.69
C HIS A 138 3.51 3.66 26.82
N ARG A 139 4.47 4.41 27.38
CA ARG A 139 5.29 5.35 26.59
C ARG A 139 6.10 4.63 25.51
N ILE A 140 6.74 3.51 25.87
CA ILE A 140 7.52 2.70 24.92
C ILE A 140 6.61 2.15 23.81
N LEU A 141 5.48 1.55 24.19
CA LEU A 141 4.53 0.97 23.23
C LEU A 141 3.92 2.04 22.32
N THR A 142 3.62 3.21 22.87
CA THR A 142 3.11 4.35 22.11
C THR A 142 4.13 4.83 21.08
N ARG A 143 5.41 4.96 21.48
CA ARG A 143 6.49 5.31 20.54
C ARG A 143 6.61 4.26 19.43
N SER A 144 6.52 2.98 19.77
CA SER A 144 6.53 1.89 18.79
C SER A 144 5.36 2.00 17.81
N LEU A 145 4.14 2.28 18.30
CA LEU A 145 2.99 2.51 17.43
C LEU A 145 3.18 3.68 16.47
N VAL A 146 3.70 4.82 16.94
CA VAL A 146 3.96 5.99 16.09
C VAL A 146 4.90 5.61 14.95
N VAL A 147 6.01 4.94 15.28
CA VAL A 147 6.98 4.50 14.27
C VAL A 147 6.32 3.54 13.28
N GLN A 148 5.54 2.56 13.76
CA GLN A 148 4.83 1.62 12.90
C GLN A 148 3.76 2.28 12.02
N ALA A 149 3.10 3.33 12.50
CA ALA A 149 2.09 4.07 11.74
C ALA A 149 2.73 4.97 10.67
N LEU A 150 3.90 5.55 10.95
CA LEU A 150 4.62 6.41 10.01
C LEU A 150 5.34 5.62 8.92
N LEU A 151 5.78 4.40 9.22
CA LEU A 151 6.60 3.62 8.29
C LEU A 151 5.89 3.32 6.94
N PRO A 152 4.63 2.87 6.88
CA PRO A 152 3.90 2.72 5.62
C PRO A 152 3.74 4.04 4.88
N CYS A 153 3.57 5.15 5.60
CA CYS A 153 3.47 6.47 4.97
C CYS A 153 4.75 6.82 4.21
N VAL A 154 5.91 6.54 4.80
CA VAL A 154 7.23 6.87 4.22
C VAL A 154 7.66 5.86 3.15
N VAL A 155 7.44 4.56 3.37
CA VAL A 155 8.00 3.50 2.52
C VAL A 155 7.04 3.07 1.41
N VAL A 156 5.73 3.22 1.62
CA VAL A 156 4.71 2.76 0.66
C VAL A 156 4.00 3.93 0.02
N ILE A 157 3.39 4.80 0.83
CA ILE A 157 2.52 5.87 0.31
C ILE A 157 3.35 6.94 -0.40
N LEU A 158 4.45 7.40 0.19
CA LEU A 158 5.25 8.48 -0.40
C LEU A 158 5.86 8.10 -1.76
N PRO A 159 6.54 6.94 -1.94
CA PRO A 159 7.06 6.54 -3.26
C PRO A 159 5.94 6.35 -4.28
N TYR A 160 4.80 5.82 -3.83
CA TYR A 160 3.65 5.64 -4.69
C TYR A 160 3.05 6.96 -5.17
N VAL A 161 2.88 7.94 -4.28
CA VAL A 161 2.42 9.30 -4.64
C VAL A 161 3.44 9.98 -5.56
N ALA A 162 4.74 9.81 -5.31
CA ALA A 162 5.78 10.33 -6.18
C ALA A 162 5.71 9.72 -7.60
N LEU A 163 5.51 8.40 -7.71
CA LEU A 163 5.28 7.72 -8.99
C LEU A 163 4.05 8.31 -9.71
N MET A 164 2.93 8.41 -9.02
CA MET A 164 1.67 8.95 -9.53
C MET A 164 1.82 10.37 -10.08
N VAL A 165 2.44 11.26 -9.30
CA VAL A 165 2.65 12.66 -9.69
C VAL A 165 3.65 12.76 -10.83
N SER A 166 4.78 12.05 -10.76
CA SER A 166 5.80 12.07 -11.81
C SER A 166 5.28 11.56 -13.13
N THR A 167 4.58 10.42 -13.14
CA THR A 167 3.95 9.89 -14.37
C THR A 167 2.90 10.83 -14.92
N MET A 168 2.03 11.42 -14.09
CA MET A 168 1.07 12.43 -14.54
C MET A 168 1.74 13.65 -15.19
N ILE A 169 2.81 14.16 -14.57
CA ILE A 169 3.58 15.30 -15.09
C ILE A 169 4.28 14.93 -16.41
N LEU A 170 4.94 13.77 -16.47
CA LEU A 170 5.64 13.32 -17.68
C LEU A 170 4.67 13.14 -18.85
N PHE A 171 3.53 12.48 -18.62
CA PHE A 171 2.48 12.32 -19.64
C PHE A 171 1.90 13.65 -20.11
N TYR A 172 1.78 14.64 -19.21
CA TYR A 172 1.27 15.96 -19.57
C TYR A 172 2.28 16.78 -20.39
N ILE A 173 3.58 16.72 -20.04
CA ILE A 173 4.62 17.52 -20.69
C ILE A 173 4.95 16.96 -22.08
N SER A 174 5.18 15.65 -22.19
CA SER A 174 5.46 15.01 -23.47
C SER A 174 5.20 13.52 -23.37
N PRO A 175 4.19 13.00 -24.10
CA PRO A 175 3.88 11.58 -24.13
C PRO A 175 5.08 10.71 -24.55
N ASN A 176 5.97 11.25 -25.39
CA ASN A 176 7.09 10.52 -25.97
C ASN A 176 8.28 10.37 -25.01
N ILE A 177 8.40 11.21 -23.98
CA ILE A 177 9.52 11.12 -23.02
C ILE A 177 9.48 9.79 -22.26
N TYR A 178 8.30 9.20 -22.08
CA TYR A 178 8.17 7.96 -21.33
C TYR A 178 8.88 6.78 -22.00
N ASP A 179 8.95 6.77 -23.35
CA ASP A 179 9.54 5.67 -24.12
C ASP A 179 11.07 5.68 -24.09
N ASP A 180 11.69 6.84 -23.85
CA ASP A 180 13.15 7.00 -23.80
C ASP A 180 13.75 6.73 -22.40
N ILE A 181 12.92 6.51 -21.38
CA ILE A 181 13.40 6.27 -20.01
C ILE A 181 13.84 4.80 -19.88
N PRO A 182 15.15 4.51 -19.67
CA PRO A 182 15.64 3.12 -19.63
C PRO A 182 15.19 2.35 -18.38
N ILE A 183 14.85 3.07 -17.30
CA ILE A 183 14.40 2.47 -16.04
C ILE A 183 12.99 2.93 -15.74
N ASN A 184 12.04 2.00 -15.78
CA ASN A 184 10.65 2.29 -15.47
C ASN A 184 10.51 2.74 -14.00
N LEU A 185 10.02 3.96 -13.77
CA LEU A 185 9.77 4.51 -12.43
C LEU A 185 8.86 3.61 -11.59
N ALA A 186 7.96 2.86 -12.23
CA ALA A 186 7.11 1.89 -11.56
C ALA A 186 7.92 0.76 -10.92
N ASP A 187 8.99 0.27 -11.57
CA ASP A 187 9.82 -0.81 -11.06
C ASP A 187 10.62 -0.37 -9.83
N ILE A 188 11.16 0.86 -9.85
CA ILE A 188 11.81 1.47 -8.67
C ILE A 188 10.81 1.56 -7.51
N THR A 189 9.58 2.00 -7.80
CA THR A 189 8.54 2.12 -6.78
C THR A 189 8.14 0.77 -6.20
N ILE A 190 7.96 -0.25 -7.05
CA ILE A 190 7.67 -1.62 -6.61
C ILE A 190 8.81 -2.15 -5.74
N LEU A 191 10.07 -1.89 -6.12
CA LEU A 191 11.23 -2.29 -5.33
C LEU A 191 11.21 -1.62 -3.95
N CYS A 192 11.00 -0.30 -3.87
CA CYS A 192 10.89 0.42 -2.60
C CYS A 192 9.75 -0.14 -1.73
N ILE A 193 8.58 -0.36 -2.31
CA ILE A 193 7.44 -0.94 -1.61
C ILE A 193 7.79 -2.35 -1.12
N SER A 194 8.51 -3.16 -1.89
CA SER A 194 8.85 -4.54 -1.50
C SER A 194 9.64 -4.64 -0.19
N PHE A 195 10.40 -3.61 0.18
CA PHE A 195 11.12 -3.56 1.46
C PHE A 195 10.25 -3.20 2.67
N HIS A 196 8.97 -2.84 2.49
CA HIS A 196 8.11 -2.38 3.59
C HIS A 196 7.95 -3.43 4.70
N ALA A 197 7.81 -4.71 4.34
CA ALA A 197 7.64 -5.80 5.30
C ALA A 197 8.89 -5.96 6.17
N THR A 198 10.07 -5.96 5.54
CA THR A 198 11.37 -6.02 6.22
C THR A 198 11.55 -4.84 7.16
N LEU A 199 11.34 -3.61 6.68
CA LEU A 199 11.47 -2.41 7.50
C LEU A 199 10.47 -2.40 8.66
N HIS A 200 9.27 -2.93 8.46
CA HIS A 200 8.25 -3.03 9.51
C HIS A 200 8.64 -4.04 10.58
N CYS A 201 9.18 -5.20 10.18
CA CYS A 201 9.76 -6.19 11.10
C CYS A 201 10.95 -5.62 11.87
N SER A 202 11.86 -4.92 11.21
CA SER A 202 12.98 -4.23 11.86
C SER A 202 12.48 -3.20 12.87
N ALA A 203 11.53 -2.35 12.47
CA ALA A 203 10.94 -1.35 13.35
C ALA A 203 10.33 -1.99 14.60
N LEU A 204 9.62 -3.12 14.47
CA LEU A 204 9.07 -3.86 15.61
C LEU A 204 10.14 -4.35 16.58
N ILE A 205 11.19 -4.99 16.05
CA ILE A 205 12.30 -5.52 16.86
C ILE A 205 13.00 -4.36 17.58
N PHE A 206 13.35 -3.29 16.87
CA PHE A 206 14.07 -2.17 17.47
C PHE A 206 13.23 -1.34 18.44
N THR A 207 11.91 -1.26 18.26
CA THR A 207 11.05 -0.45 19.13
C THR A 207 10.41 -1.22 20.29
N THR A 208 10.40 -2.56 20.26
CA THR A 208 9.73 -3.38 21.29
C THR A 208 10.76 -4.20 22.09
N PRO A 209 10.98 -3.89 23.39
CA PRO A 209 11.97 -4.59 24.21
C PRO A 209 11.74 -6.10 24.31
N VAL A 210 10.48 -6.55 24.31
CA VAL A 210 10.13 -7.97 24.38
C VAL A 210 10.71 -8.74 23.20
N PHE A 211 10.57 -8.23 21.97
CA PHE A 211 11.13 -8.89 20.78
C PHE A 211 12.66 -8.96 20.83
N ARG A 212 13.33 -7.92 21.33
CA ARG A 212 14.80 -7.97 21.49
C ARG A 212 15.22 -9.02 22.51
N LYS A 213 14.50 -9.12 23.63
CA LYS A 213 14.78 -10.12 24.65
C LYS A 213 14.62 -11.53 24.09
N THR A 214 13.49 -11.81 23.43
CA THR A 214 13.23 -13.10 22.80
C THR A 214 14.24 -13.42 21.70
N LEU A 215 14.64 -12.43 20.89
CA LEU A 215 15.67 -12.63 19.87
C LEU A 215 17.03 -12.98 20.49
N ALA A 216 17.39 -12.34 21.60
CA ALA A 216 18.61 -12.67 22.34
C ALA A 216 18.56 -14.07 22.99
N GLU A 217 17.38 -14.52 23.43
CA GLU A 217 17.17 -15.88 23.98
C GLU A 217 17.22 -16.99 22.92
N VAL A 218 16.95 -16.67 21.66
CA VAL A 218 16.98 -17.64 20.54
C VAL A 218 18.32 -17.61 19.79
N GLY A 219 19.00 -16.46 19.77
CA GLY A 219 20.18 -16.19 18.95
C GLY A 219 21.53 -16.33 19.67
N PHE A 220 21.53 -16.74 20.93
CA PHE A 220 22.70 -17.04 21.76
C PHE A 220 22.41 -18.23 22.67
#